data_AF-A0A7K0C1A9-F1
#
_entry.id   AF-A0A7K0C1A9-F1
#
_cell.length_a   1.000
_cell.length_b   1.000
_cell.length_c   1.000
_cell.angle_alpha   90.00
_cell.angle_beta   90.00
_cell.angle_gamma   90.00
#
_symmetry.space_group_name_H-M   'P 1'
#
loop_
_entity.id
_entity.type
_entity.pdbx_description
1 polymer ?
#
loop_
_entity_poly.entity_id
_entity_poly.type
_entity_poly.pdbx_seq_one_letter_code
_entity_poly.pdbx_strand_id
1 'polypeptide(L)'
;MRSRARRYLVEFEAPDSDGEFIATCLAIGDLLALAADRIDDWVQDLAARGIPAPVIAQFEQVVLDLDAAAGDARRSAANFADYFEDARAIAARGIRIIGTSRRRAA
;
A
#
# COMPACT_ATOMS: atom_id res chain seq x y z
N MET A 1 16.13 -26.71 -13.62
CA MET A 1 17.00 -25.63 -13.09
C MET A 1 16.11 -24.68 -12.29
N ARG A 2 16.14 -24.73 -10.94
CA ARG A 2 15.33 -23.80 -10.13
C ARG A 2 16.07 -22.46 -10.09
N SER A 3 15.58 -21.48 -10.85
CA SER A 3 16.01 -20.08 -10.70
C SER A 3 15.79 -19.67 -9.24
N ARG A 4 16.86 -19.30 -8.55
CA ARG A 4 16.78 -18.75 -7.20
C ARG A 4 16.23 -17.34 -7.37
N ALA A 5 14.94 -17.14 -7.13
CA ALA A 5 14.30 -15.83 -7.24
C ALA A 5 15.11 -14.80 -6.43
N ARG A 6 15.77 -13.88 -7.14
CA ARG A 6 16.42 -12.73 -6.51
C ARG A 6 15.30 -11.79 -6.09
N ARG A 7 15.10 -11.66 -4.78
CA ARG A 7 14.21 -10.65 -4.21
C ARG A 7 14.98 -9.34 -4.20
N TYR A 8 14.39 -8.29 -4.76
CA TYR A 8 14.84 -6.92 -4.52
C TYR A 8 14.19 -6.45 -3.23
N LEU A 9 15.03 -6.00 -2.29
CA LEU A 9 14.56 -5.39 -1.06
C LEU A 9 14.49 -3.88 -1.29
N VAL A 10 13.30 -3.33 -1.09
CA VAL A 10 13.08 -1.88 -1.01
C VAL A 10 12.83 -1.59 0.46
N GLU A 11 13.75 -0.86 1.08
CA GLU A 11 13.63 -0.49 2.49
C GLU A 11 13.02 0.90 2.58
N PHE A 12 11.99 1.01 3.40
CA PHE A 12 11.47 2.28 3.89
C PHE A 12 11.84 2.37 5.36
N GLU A 13 12.33 3.53 5.79
CA GLU A 13 12.52 3.77 7.21
C GLU A 13 11.16 3.68 7.92
N ALA A 14 11.17 3.18 9.15
CA ALA A 14 9.96 3.14 9.95
C ALA A 14 9.51 4.60 10.21
N PRO A 15 8.26 4.96 9.90
CA PRO A 15 7.81 6.34 10.09
C PRO A 15 7.68 6.66 11.57
N ASP A 16 8.21 7.81 11.99
CA ASP A 16 8.17 8.32 13.36
C ASP A 16 6.96 9.25 13.59
N SER A 17 6.26 9.63 12.51
CA SER A 17 5.04 10.45 12.56
C SER A 17 3.93 9.94 11.64
N ASP A 18 2.72 10.42 11.91
CA ASP A 18 1.54 10.26 11.04
C ASP A 18 1.80 10.80 9.62
N GLY A 19 2.41 11.98 9.52
CA GLY A 19 2.81 12.57 8.24
C GLY A 19 3.81 11.70 7.47
N GLU A 20 4.80 11.13 8.16
CA GLU A 20 5.77 10.23 7.55
C GLU A 20 5.14 8.90 7.13
N PHE A 21 4.19 8.36 7.90
CA PHE A 21 3.45 7.16 7.51
C PHE A 21 2.67 7.39 6.22
N ILE A 22 1.92 8.50 6.14
CA ILE A 22 1.17 8.89 4.94
C ILE A 22 2.13 9.06 3.75
N ALA A 23 3.23 9.80 3.93
CA ALA A 23 4.23 10.00 2.88
C ALA A 23 4.83 8.68 2.39
N THR A 24 5.12 7.75 3.31
CA THR A 24 5.67 6.42 2.99
C THR A 24 4.67 5.59 2.18
N CYS A 25 3.39 5.56 2.58
CA CYS A 25 2.35 4.86 1.83
C CYS A 25 2.16 5.43 0.41
N LEU A 26 2.21 6.76 0.26
CA LEU A 26 2.14 7.40 -1.05
C LEU A 26 3.37 7.06 -1.92
N ALA A 27 4.57 7.09 -1.35
CA ALA A 27 5.80 6.72 -2.04
C ALA A 27 5.80 5.24 -2.50
N ILE A 28 5.28 4.33 -1.67
CA ILE A 28 5.04 2.93 -2.06
C ILE A 28 4.07 2.86 -3.24
N GLY A 29 2.96 3.60 -3.17
CA GLY A 29 1.98 3.66 -4.26
C GLY A 29 2.59 4.13 -5.58
N ASP A 30 3.41 5.18 -5.54
CA ASP A 30 4.07 5.72 -6.73
C ASP A 30 5.14 4.77 -7.29
N LEU A 31 5.91 4.10 -6.42
CA LEU A 31 6.88 3.09 -6.84
C LEU A 31 6.22 1.92 -7.56
N LEU A 32 5.09 1.42 -7.03
CA LEU A 32 4.37 0.29 -7.62
C LEU A 32 3.72 0.68 -8.95
N ALA A 33 3.13 1.87 -9.05
CA ALA A 33 2.59 2.39 -10.30
C ALA A 33 3.69 2.55 -11.37
N LEU A 34 4.83 3.13 -11.00
CA LEU A 34 5.97 3.24 -11.92
C LEU A 34 6.48 1.86 -12.37
N ALA A 35 6.49 0.86 -11.48
CA ALA A 35 6.86 -0.49 -11.86
C ALA A 35 5.86 -1.12 -12.84
N ALA A 36 4.56 -0.87 -12.64
CA ALA A 36 3.50 -1.30 -13.56
C ALA A 36 3.71 -0.70 -14.96
N ASP A 37 3.91 0.63 -15.05
CA ASP A 37 4.18 1.34 -16.31
C ASP A 37 5.37 0.72 -17.07
N ARG A 38 6.47 0.43 -16.36
CA ARG A 38 7.68 -0.14 -16.99
C ARG A 38 7.50 -1.58 -17.45
N ILE A 39 6.64 -2.34 -16.78
CA ILE A 39 6.32 -3.70 -17.22
C ILE A 39 5.37 -3.63 -18.41
N ASP A 40 4.42 -2.70 -18.44
CA ASP A 40 3.53 -2.49 -19.60
C ASP A 40 4.33 -2.09 -20.85
N ASP A 41 5.25 -1.13 -20.74
CA ASP A 41 6.18 -0.78 -21.83
C ASP A 41 6.92 -2.02 -22.36
N TRP A 42 7.40 -2.87 -21.45
CA TRP A 42 8.09 -4.11 -21.82
C TRP A 42 7.15 -5.14 -22.47
N VAL A 43 5.90 -5.23 -22.03
CA VAL A 43 4.86 -6.05 -22.65
C VAL A 43 4.61 -5.62 -24.09
N GLN A 44 4.50 -4.31 -24.35
CA GLN A 44 4.33 -3.78 -25.69
C GLN A 44 5.54 -4.12 -26.59
N ASP A 45 6.75 -4.00 -26.05
CA ASP A 45 7.98 -4.40 -26.75
C ASP A 45 8.02 -5.90 -27.10
N LEU A 46 7.55 -6.77 -26.21
CA LEU A 46 7.46 -8.21 -26.45
C LEU A 46 6.41 -8.53 -27.51
N ALA A 47 5.26 -7.87 -27.46
CA ALA A 47 4.21 -8.00 -28.47
C ALA A 47 4.73 -7.59 -29.86
N ALA A 48 5.43 -6.45 -29.95
CA ALA A 48 6.04 -5.96 -31.19
C ALA A 48 7.08 -6.94 -31.78
N ARG A 49 7.73 -7.75 -30.94
CA ARG A 49 8.69 -8.79 -31.35
C ARG A 49 8.02 -10.13 -31.73
N GLY A 50 6.70 -10.22 -31.68
CA GLY A 50 5.94 -11.42 -32.05
C GLY A 50 6.00 -12.52 -30.99
N ILE A 51 6.22 -12.18 -29.72
CA ILE A 51 6.15 -13.15 -28.63
C ILE A 51 4.71 -13.68 -28.50
N PRO A 52 4.49 -14.99 -28.26
CA PRO A 52 3.15 -15.55 -28.15
C PRO A 52 2.32 -14.92 -27.02
N ALA A 53 1.05 -14.63 -27.30
CA ALA A 53 0.12 -14.04 -26.33
C ALA A 53 0.04 -14.77 -24.96
N PRO A 54 0.07 -16.12 -24.88
CA PRO A 54 0.06 -16.80 -23.58
C PRO A 54 1.28 -16.51 -22.69
N VAL A 55 2.40 -16.10 -23.29
CA VAL A 55 3.61 -15.68 -22.55
C VAL A 55 3.43 -14.25 -22.05
N ILE A 56 2.88 -13.37 -22.89
CA ILE A 56 2.64 -11.96 -22.58
C ILE A 56 1.59 -11.79 -21.48
N ALA A 57 0.52 -12.59 -21.51
CA ALA A 57 -0.60 -12.51 -20.56
C ALA A 57 -0.17 -12.62 -19.09
N GLN A 58 0.94 -13.32 -18.79
CA GLN A 58 1.46 -13.41 -17.43
C GLN A 58 2.01 -12.06 -16.93
N PHE A 59 2.58 -11.26 -17.82
CA PHE A 59 3.10 -9.94 -17.49
C PHE A 59 1.97 -8.91 -17.40
N GLU A 60 0.97 -8.99 -18.27
CA GLU A 60 -0.25 -8.17 -18.18
C GLU A 60 -0.93 -8.33 -16.82
N GLN A 61 -1.03 -9.56 -16.31
CA GLN A 61 -1.56 -9.79 -14.96
C GLN A 61 -0.69 -9.14 -13.87
N VAL A 62 0.63 -9.16 -14.01
CA VAL A 62 1.54 -8.50 -13.06
C VAL A 62 1.35 -6.98 -13.07
N VAL A 63 1.11 -6.36 -14.23
CA VAL A 63 0.78 -4.93 -14.31
C VAL A 63 -0.48 -4.63 -13.50
N LEU A 64 -1.55 -5.41 -13.71
CA LEU A 64 -2.82 -5.24 -12.98
C LEU A 64 -2.64 -5.40 -11.46
N ASP A 65 -1.86 -6.40 -11.03
CA ASP A 65 -1.61 -6.66 -9.61
C ASP A 65 -0.81 -5.51 -8.97
N LEU A 66 0.15 -4.93 -9.69
CA LEU A 66 0.94 -3.78 -9.23
C LEU A 66 0.09 -2.51 -9.13
N ASP A 67 -0.78 -2.25 -10.11
CA ASP A 67 -1.71 -1.11 -10.07
C ASP A 67 -2.69 -1.23 -8.92
N ALA A 68 -3.23 -2.42 -8.68
CA ALA A 68 -4.10 -2.69 -7.53
C ALA A 68 -3.36 -2.43 -6.21
N ALA A 69 -2.13 -2.93 -6.07
CA ALA A 69 -1.31 -2.72 -4.88
C ALA A 69 -0.94 -1.24 -4.68
N ALA A 70 -0.68 -0.50 -5.77
CA ALA A 70 -0.47 0.95 -5.73
C ALA A 70 -1.72 1.68 -5.19
N GLY A 71 -2.90 1.26 -5.66
CA GLY A 71 -4.18 1.74 -5.15
C GLY A 71 -4.40 1.43 -3.66
N ASP A 72 -4.04 0.23 -3.21
CA ASP A 72 -4.11 -0.17 -1.79
C ASP A 72 -3.21 0.67 -0.89
N ALA A 73 -1.99 0.96 -1.33
CA ALA A 73 -1.06 1.81 -0.58
C ALA A 73 -1.65 3.23 -0.40
N ARG A 74 -2.18 3.83 -1.48
CA ARG A 74 -2.83 5.16 -1.42
C ARG A 74 -4.10 5.16 -0.57
N ARG A 75 -4.93 4.10 -0.67
CA ARG A 75 -6.10 3.93 0.21
C ARG A 75 -5.71 3.79 1.68
N SER A 76 -4.60 3.11 1.98
CA SER A 76 -4.12 2.98 3.35
C SER A 76 -3.72 4.34 3.94
N ALA A 77 -3.07 5.19 3.15
CA ALA A 77 -2.77 6.58 3.53
C ALA A 77 -4.05 7.39 3.81
N ALA A 78 -5.03 7.32 2.91
CA ALA A 78 -6.30 8.03 3.04
C ALA A 78 -7.09 7.57 4.28
N ASN A 79 -7.28 6.26 4.44
CA ASN A 79 -7.96 5.69 5.60
C ASN A 79 -7.28 6.07 6.91
N PHE A 80 -5.94 6.06 6.94
CA PHE A 80 -5.20 6.46 8.12
C PHE A 80 -5.44 7.93 8.46
N ALA A 81 -5.37 8.83 7.47
CA ALA A 81 -5.64 10.24 7.67
C ALA A 81 -7.06 10.49 8.23
N ASP A 82 -8.07 9.81 7.67
CA ASP A 82 -9.47 9.94 8.11
C ASP A 82 -9.67 9.45 9.55
N TYR A 83 -9.22 8.24 9.87
CA TYR A 83 -9.39 7.69 11.23
C TYR A 83 -8.55 8.40 12.28
N PHE A 84 -7.37 8.90 11.91
CA PHE A 84 -6.49 9.59 12.83
C PHE A 84 -7.02 10.99 13.18
N GLU A 85 -7.56 11.73 12.21
CA GLU A 85 -8.25 12.99 12.46
C GLU A 85 -9.46 12.81 13.40
N ASP A 86 -10.26 11.76 13.17
CA ASP A 86 -11.37 11.41 14.07
C ASP A 86 -10.88 11.14 15.51
N ALA A 87 -9.82 10.35 15.66
CA ALA A 87 -9.23 10.06 16.96
C ALA A 87 -8.67 11.32 17.64
N ARG A 88 -8.04 12.22 16.88
CA ARG A 88 -7.51 13.50 17.37
C ARG A 88 -8.63 14.42 17.83
N ALA A 89 -9.72 14.51 17.08
CA ALA A 89 -10.91 15.28 17.46
C ALA A 89 -11.55 14.74 18.76
N ILE A 90 -11.61 13.41 18.92
CA ILE A 90 -12.09 12.76 20.15
C ILE A 90 -11.16 13.06 21.34
N ALA A 91 -9.85 12.91 21.15
CA ALA A 91 -8.86 13.17 22.19
C ALA A 91 -8.85 14.64 22.63
N ALA A 92 -8.94 15.57 21.68
CA ALA A 92 -9.00 17.01 21.93
C ALA A 92 -10.26 17.43 22.71
N ARG A 93 -11.37 16.69 22.56
CA ARG A 93 -12.60 16.89 23.34
C ARG A 93 -12.47 16.40 24.80
N GLY A 94 -11.36 15.78 25.17
CA GLY A 94 -11.06 15.41 26.55
C GLY A 94 -12.05 14.42 27.14
N ILE A 95 -12.52 13.42 26.36
CA ILE A 95 -13.47 12.42 26.84
C ILE A 95 -12.88 11.69 28.07
N ARG A 96 -13.33 12.07 29.26
CA ARG A 96 -13.15 11.30 30.49
C ARG A 96 -14.05 10.08 30.40
N ILE A 97 -13.47 8.89 30.26
CA ILE A 97 -14.16 7.64 30.50
C ILE A 97 -14.44 7.57 32.01
N ILE A 98 -15.62 8.03 32.44
CA ILE A 98 -16.09 7.87 33.82
C ILE A 98 -16.54 6.41 33.96
N GLY A 99 -15.60 5.53 34.27
CA GLY A 99 -15.92 4.14 34.59
C GLY A 99 -16.84 4.11 35.81
N THR A 100 -18.12 3.80 35.63
CA THR A 100 -19.00 3.48 36.76
C THR A 100 -18.54 2.15 37.33
N SER A 101 -17.67 2.20 38.34
CA SER A 101 -17.36 1.05 39.18
C SER A 101 -18.62 0.72 39.96
N ARG A 102 -19.50 -0.10 39.38
CA ARG A 102 -20.62 -0.69 40.13
C ARG A 102 -20.02 -1.72 41.06
N ARG A 103 -19.48 -1.26 42.19
CA ARG A 103 -19.14 -2.10 43.34
C ARG A 103 -20.47 -2.73 43.78
N ARG A 104 -20.68 -3.97 43.39
CA ARG A 104 -21.78 -4.80 43.87
C ARG A 104 -21.47 -5.05 45.35
N ALA A 105 -22.06 -4.24 46.22
CA ALA A 105 -22.08 -4.52 47.65
C ALA A 105 -22.81 -5.85 47.86
N ALA A 106 -22.27 -6.61 48.81
CA ALA A 106 -22.68 -7.95 49.21
C ALA A 106 -24.18 -8.08 49.52
#